data_AF-A0A3M7DB19-F1
#
_entry.id   AF-A0A3M7DB19-F1
#
_cell.length_a   1.000
_cell.length_b   1.000
_cell.length_c   1.000
_cell.angle_alpha   90.00
_cell.angle_beta   90.00
_cell.angle_gamma   90.00
#
_symmetry.space_group_name_H-M   'P 1'
#
loop_
_entity.id
_entity.type
_entity.pdbx_description
1 polymer ?
#
loop_
_entity_poly.entity_id
_entity_poly.type
_entity_poly.pdbx_seq_one_letter_code
_entity_poly.pdbx_strand_id
1 'polypeptide(L)'
;MVSWSNLQSLLLFFGPILVPKALAFYRSIKSRPPSTIRNVPTSTSYALMVLFISGLVAFLSTLPVFAPANIFRQTGSRLQTPGGVLLTRLSAIKPLSAEDLKLREVLDDGGLDARLLYAHYGPRVLTTCPFTNTGDIGAGETYFYYALPSIMAPHLLHLFALGIATSGALSGKEGARWRTVAAIAGLVLGVAEIWFTATYDDRPNARSTRLSEIDFVYWKVQVWRGLAIAGMDGVLGWVIWLQATGRAFLNPPSTAERLADHAQDLERTLTRAKGVGVLRNGAVRDAGMRGKADEYWRKEGEIMKDVFEQPETLEAQRNALRRLDTVRVGREADAYVDSVLGSAQVVRRP
;
A
#
# COMPACT_ATOMS: atom_id res chain seq x y z
N MET A 1 -31.19 -0.62 6.28
CA MET A 1 -31.13 0.15 7.54
C MET A 1 -30.75 -0.81 8.65
N VAL A 2 -29.63 -0.61 9.35
CA VAL A 2 -29.19 -1.52 10.42
C VAL A 2 -30.01 -1.20 11.67
N SER A 3 -30.84 -2.14 12.14
CA SER A 3 -31.64 -1.96 13.35
C SER A 3 -30.74 -2.03 14.59
N TRP A 4 -31.12 -1.31 15.66
CA TRP A 4 -30.41 -1.34 16.95
C TRP A 4 -30.30 -2.76 17.51
N SER A 5 -31.34 -3.59 17.29
CA SER A 5 -31.35 -5.01 17.62
C SER A 5 -30.22 -5.80 16.94
N ASN A 6 -29.95 -5.52 15.67
CA ASN A 6 -28.88 -6.19 14.93
C ASN A 6 -27.50 -5.78 15.45
N LEU A 7 -27.32 -4.50 15.79
CA LEU A 7 -26.11 -3.99 16.43
C LEU A 7 -25.90 -4.64 17.80
N GLN A 8 -26.94 -4.73 18.62
CA GLN A 8 -26.87 -5.29 19.97
C GLN A 8 -26.50 -6.78 19.94
N SER A 9 -27.06 -7.54 18.98
CA SER A 9 -26.73 -8.95 18.76
C SER A 9 -25.27 -9.14 18.31
N LEU A 10 -24.79 -8.30 17.38
CA LEU A 10 -23.39 -8.29 16.95
C LEU A 10 -22.44 -7.94 18.10
N LEU A 11 -22.82 -6.98 18.94
CA LEU A 11 -22.00 -6.52 20.06
C LEU A 11 -21.99 -7.52 21.23
N LEU A 12 -23.08 -8.26 21.45
CA LEU A 12 -23.11 -9.37 22.42
C LEU A 12 -22.24 -10.55 21.96
N PHE A 13 -22.30 -10.88 20.67
CA PHE A 13 -21.57 -12.02 20.11
C PHE A 13 -20.07 -11.72 19.92
N PHE A 14 -19.73 -10.58 19.34
CA PHE A 14 -18.34 -10.20 19.07
C PHE A 14 -17.72 -9.32 20.15
N GLY A 15 -18.51 -8.74 21.07
CA GLY A 15 -18.03 -7.86 22.14
C GLY A 15 -16.93 -8.46 23.01
N PRO A 16 -17.05 -9.70 23.51
CA PRO A 16 -16.01 -10.34 24.29
C PRO A 16 -14.66 -10.46 23.56
N ILE A 17 -14.65 -10.46 22.23
CA ILE A 17 -13.45 -10.57 21.39
C ILE A 17 -12.97 -9.18 20.92
N LEU A 18 -13.89 -8.30 20.54
CA LEU A 18 -13.60 -6.98 20.00
C LEU A 18 -13.25 -5.97 21.08
N VAL A 19 -13.93 -5.98 22.23
CA VAL A 19 -13.74 -5.00 23.32
C VAL A 19 -12.31 -5.07 23.89
N PRO A 20 -11.74 -6.24 24.21
CA PRO A 20 -10.35 -6.31 24.69
C PRO A 20 -9.35 -5.82 23.65
N LYS A 21 -9.58 -6.14 22.36
CA LYS A 21 -8.72 -5.68 21.26
C LYS A 21 -8.81 -4.18 21.03
N ALA A 22 -10.02 -3.61 21.12
CA ALA A 22 -10.24 -2.17 21.02
C ALA A 22 -9.61 -1.42 22.19
N LEU A 23 -9.73 -1.94 23.41
CA LEU A 23 -9.08 -1.39 24.60
C LEU A 23 -7.55 -1.50 24.52
N ALA A 24 -7.01 -2.62 24.05
CA ALA A 24 -5.59 -2.80 23.83
C ALA A 24 -5.06 -1.85 22.75
N PHE A 25 -5.82 -1.63 21.67
CA PHE A 25 -5.52 -0.66 20.63
C PHE A 25 -5.57 0.79 21.14
N TYR A 26 -6.57 1.13 21.97
CA TYR A 26 -6.66 2.45 22.60
C TYR A 26 -5.49 2.70 23.56
N ARG A 27 -5.19 1.73 24.43
CA ARG A 27 -4.05 1.81 25.36
C ARG A 27 -2.72 1.92 24.60
N SER A 28 -2.55 1.19 23.50
CA SER A 28 -1.34 1.25 22.68
C SER A 28 -1.20 2.55 21.91
N ILE A 29 -2.28 3.29 21.65
CA ILE A 29 -2.20 4.66 21.12
C ILE A 29 -1.80 5.64 22.24
N LYS A 30 -2.41 5.50 23.42
CA LYS A 30 -2.18 6.40 24.57
C LYS A 30 -0.77 6.28 25.16
N SER A 31 -0.17 5.09 25.13
CA SER A 31 1.18 4.83 25.66
C SER A 31 2.30 4.99 24.62
N ARG A 32 2.05 5.64 23.49
CA ARG A 32 3.08 5.83 22.45
C ARG A 32 4.12 6.85 22.91
N PRO A 33 5.43 6.52 22.83
CA PRO A 33 6.45 7.55 22.90
C PRO A 33 6.26 8.53 21.73
N PRO A 34 6.58 9.82 21.91
CA PRO A 34 6.51 10.79 20.83
C PRO A 34 7.36 10.31 19.67
N SER A 35 6.73 10.04 18.53
CA SER A 35 7.43 9.62 17.32
C SER A 35 7.94 10.83 16.56
N THR A 36 9.21 10.79 16.19
CA THR A 36 9.77 11.79 15.29
C THR A 36 9.15 11.59 13.91
N ILE A 37 8.42 12.59 13.42
CA ILE A 37 7.89 12.60 12.06
C ILE A 37 9.08 12.54 11.10
N ARG A 38 9.09 11.51 10.25
CA ARG A 38 10.14 11.31 9.25
C ARG A 38 9.61 11.47 7.83
N ASN A 39 10.49 11.85 6.92
CA ASN A 39 10.19 11.85 5.50
C ASN A 39 9.90 10.44 5.01
N VAL A 40 9.14 10.33 3.92
CA VAL A 40 8.79 9.03 3.33
C VAL A 40 10.06 8.37 2.80
N PRO A 41 10.37 7.12 3.20
CA PRO A 41 11.49 6.37 2.61
C PRO A 41 11.29 6.19 1.11
N THR A 42 12.36 6.25 0.33
CA THR A 42 12.32 6.11 -1.14
C THR A 42 11.66 4.80 -1.58
N SER A 43 11.96 3.69 -0.91
CA SER A 43 11.30 2.39 -1.10
C SER A 43 9.78 2.51 -0.98
N THR A 44 9.29 3.07 0.13
CA THR A 44 7.85 3.27 0.33
C THR A 44 7.23 4.18 -0.72
N SER A 45 7.96 5.19 -1.22
CA SER A 45 7.47 6.04 -2.31
C SER A 45 7.13 5.26 -3.58
N TYR A 46 7.94 4.26 -3.94
CA TYR A 46 7.65 3.40 -5.09
C TYR A 46 6.41 2.52 -4.85
N ALA A 47 6.25 1.98 -3.64
CA ALA A 47 5.05 1.22 -3.28
C ALA A 47 3.77 2.09 -3.38
N LEU A 48 3.82 3.34 -2.89
CA LEU A 48 2.72 4.29 -3.01
C LEU A 48 2.44 4.65 -4.48
N MET A 49 3.48 4.77 -5.30
CA MET A 49 3.33 5.00 -6.74
C MET A 49 2.60 3.84 -7.43
N VAL A 50 2.93 2.59 -7.09
CA VAL A 50 2.24 1.41 -7.65
C VAL A 50 0.76 1.41 -7.26
N LEU A 51 0.43 1.66 -5.98
CA LEU A 51 -0.97 1.76 -5.53
C LEU A 51 -1.70 2.93 -6.19
N PHE A 52 -1.02 4.07 -6.37
CA PHE A 52 -1.59 5.22 -7.06
C PHE A 52 -1.90 4.90 -8.53
N ILE A 53 -0.97 4.28 -9.26
CA ILE A 53 -1.19 3.89 -10.66
C ILE A 53 -2.31 2.85 -10.76
N SER A 54 -2.31 1.83 -9.90
CA SER A 54 -3.36 0.80 -9.84
C SER A 54 -4.74 1.43 -9.59
N GLY A 55 -4.85 2.26 -8.55
CA GLY A 55 -6.08 2.96 -8.21
C GLY A 55 -6.52 3.94 -9.29
N LEU A 56 -5.59 4.64 -9.94
CA LEU A 56 -5.89 5.56 -11.04
C LEU A 56 -6.42 4.80 -12.26
N VAL A 57 -5.80 3.69 -12.66
CA VAL A 57 -6.28 2.86 -13.77
C VAL A 57 -7.67 2.30 -13.46
N ALA A 58 -7.89 1.79 -12.25
CA ALA A 58 -9.20 1.31 -11.81
C ALA A 58 -10.26 2.43 -11.82
N PHE A 59 -9.91 3.62 -11.33
CA PHE A 59 -10.80 4.78 -11.35
C PHE A 59 -11.12 5.22 -12.79
N LEU A 60 -10.11 5.33 -13.65
CA LEU A 60 -10.30 5.69 -15.05
C LEU A 60 -11.16 4.66 -15.79
N SER A 61 -11.08 3.38 -15.43
CA SER A 61 -11.94 2.33 -16.02
C SER A 61 -13.45 2.54 -15.76
N THR A 62 -13.82 3.39 -14.79
CA THR A 62 -15.22 3.76 -14.54
C THR A 62 -15.77 4.75 -15.57
N LEU A 63 -14.90 5.39 -16.36
CA LEU A 63 -15.31 6.36 -17.37
C LEU A 63 -16.00 5.65 -18.56
N PRO A 64 -17.04 6.26 -19.14
CA PRO A 64 -17.84 5.64 -20.20
C PRO A 64 -17.06 5.37 -21.50
N VAL A 65 -15.85 5.91 -21.64
CA VAL A 65 -14.96 5.67 -22.78
C VAL A 65 -14.40 4.24 -22.78
N PHE A 66 -14.25 3.64 -21.60
CA PHE A 66 -13.67 2.29 -21.44
C PHE A 66 -14.72 1.18 -21.35
N ALA A 67 -16.01 1.54 -21.37
CA ALA A 67 -17.12 0.59 -21.37
C ALA A 67 -17.84 0.61 -22.73
N PRO A 68 -18.33 -0.53 -23.25
CA PRO A 68 -19.09 -0.53 -24.48
C PRO A 68 -20.39 0.26 -24.30
N ALA A 69 -20.81 0.95 -25.34
CA ALA A 69 -22.07 1.68 -25.35
C ALA A 69 -23.28 0.76 -25.12
N ASN A 70 -24.20 1.18 -24.24
CA ASN A 70 -25.46 0.49 -24.06
C ASN A 70 -26.47 0.94 -25.12
N ILE A 71 -26.81 0.04 -26.05
CA ILE A 71 -27.66 0.34 -27.20
C ILE A 71 -29.10 0.68 -26.82
N PHE A 72 -29.63 0.09 -25.73
CA PHE A 72 -30.98 0.38 -25.23
C PHE A 72 -31.03 1.79 -24.64
N ARG A 73 -29.99 2.19 -23.90
CA ARG A 73 -29.87 3.56 -23.39
C ARG A 73 -29.67 4.58 -24.49
N GLN A 74 -28.82 4.30 -25.47
CA GLN A 74 -28.57 5.21 -26.60
C GLN A 74 -29.82 5.44 -27.45
N THR A 75 -30.59 4.38 -27.71
CA THR A 75 -31.80 4.47 -28.54
C THR A 75 -33.07 4.83 -27.76
N GLY A 76 -32.99 4.95 -26.42
CA GLY A 76 -34.16 5.16 -25.56
C GLY A 76 -35.16 3.99 -25.59
N SER A 77 -34.72 2.78 -25.97
CA SER A 77 -35.58 1.62 -26.23
C SER A 77 -35.76 0.76 -24.99
N ARG A 78 -36.91 0.10 -24.88
CA ARG A 78 -37.23 -0.85 -23.80
C ARG A 78 -36.68 -2.24 -24.14
N LEU A 79 -36.49 -3.11 -23.15
CA LEU A 79 -36.05 -4.50 -23.39
C LEU A 79 -37.03 -5.30 -24.27
N GLN A 80 -38.32 -4.95 -24.32
CA GLN A 80 -39.28 -5.63 -25.21
C GLN A 80 -39.16 -5.20 -26.69
N THR A 81 -38.37 -4.18 -27.00
CA THR A 81 -38.23 -3.66 -28.37
C THR A 81 -37.51 -4.70 -29.25
N PRO A 82 -38.06 -5.08 -30.42
CA PRO A 82 -37.41 -6.02 -31.34
C PRO A 82 -36.04 -5.52 -31.83
N GLY A 83 -35.11 -6.45 -32.11
CA GLY A 83 -33.74 -6.12 -32.53
C GLY A 83 -33.70 -5.33 -33.83
N GLY A 84 -34.57 -5.65 -34.79
CA GLY A 84 -34.72 -4.87 -36.03
C GLY A 84 -35.04 -3.39 -35.79
N VAL A 85 -36.03 -3.09 -34.93
CA VAL A 85 -36.42 -1.71 -34.60
C VAL A 85 -35.31 -0.99 -33.85
N LEU A 86 -34.63 -1.70 -32.95
CA LEU A 86 -33.52 -1.16 -32.19
C LEU A 86 -32.35 -0.77 -33.11
N LEU A 87 -32.05 -1.59 -34.12
CA LEU A 87 -30.99 -1.32 -35.09
C LEU A 87 -31.35 -0.16 -36.02
N THR A 88 -32.62 -0.03 -36.46
CA THR A 88 -33.08 1.13 -37.24
C THR A 88 -32.93 2.44 -36.46
N ARG A 89 -33.21 2.42 -35.15
CA ARG A 89 -32.97 3.59 -34.28
C ARG A 89 -31.48 3.86 -34.12
N LEU A 90 -30.67 2.81 -33.99
CA LEU A 90 -29.23 2.94 -33.85
C LEU A 90 -28.58 3.52 -35.11
N SER A 91 -29.05 3.13 -36.30
CA SER A 91 -28.56 3.66 -37.59
C SER A 91 -28.83 5.16 -37.77
N ALA A 92 -29.81 5.71 -37.06
CA ALA A 92 -30.05 7.15 -37.05
C ALA A 92 -29.05 7.92 -36.17
N ILE A 93 -28.35 7.24 -35.25
CA ILE A 93 -27.41 7.84 -34.30
C ILE A 93 -25.95 7.63 -34.76
N LYS A 94 -25.62 6.43 -35.26
CA LYS A 94 -24.28 6.06 -35.68
C LYS A 94 -24.30 5.13 -36.90
N PRO A 95 -23.23 5.08 -37.70
CA PRO A 95 -23.07 4.03 -38.71
C PRO A 95 -23.03 2.65 -38.04
N LEU A 96 -23.71 1.67 -38.66
CA LEU A 96 -23.82 0.31 -38.12
C LEU A 96 -22.51 -0.44 -38.30
N SER A 97 -22.01 -1.04 -37.22
CA SER A 97 -20.85 -1.94 -37.26
C SER A 97 -21.26 -3.40 -37.54
N ALA A 98 -20.29 -4.24 -37.92
CA ALA A 98 -20.51 -5.68 -38.03
C ALA A 98 -20.94 -6.33 -36.69
N GLU A 99 -20.44 -5.78 -35.57
CA GLU A 99 -20.85 -6.22 -34.23
C GLU A 99 -22.32 -5.86 -33.94
N ASP A 100 -22.79 -4.69 -34.38
CA ASP A 100 -24.18 -4.27 -34.21
C ASP A 100 -25.14 -5.19 -35.00
N LEU A 101 -24.74 -5.65 -36.19
CA LEU A 101 -25.50 -6.60 -37.02
C LEU A 101 -25.55 -7.98 -36.37
N LYS A 102 -24.41 -8.50 -35.91
CA LYS A 102 -24.36 -9.79 -35.19
C LYS A 102 -25.16 -9.74 -33.90
N LEU A 103 -25.12 -8.63 -33.18
CA LEU A 103 -25.90 -8.45 -31.97
C LEU A 103 -27.39 -8.46 -32.28
N ARG A 104 -27.84 -7.86 -33.39
CA ARG A 104 -29.24 -7.95 -33.81
C ARG A 104 -29.67 -9.41 -34.00
N GLU A 105 -28.89 -10.20 -34.73
CA GLU A 105 -29.21 -11.62 -34.97
C GLU A 105 -29.43 -12.36 -33.64
N VAL A 106 -28.50 -12.22 -32.70
CA VAL A 106 -28.59 -12.88 -31.38
C VAL A 106 -29.79 -12.39 -30.55
N LEU A 107 -30.15 -11.10 -30.65
CA LEU A 107 -31.30 -10.51 -29.94
C LEU A 107 -32.66 -10.85 -30.56
N ASP A 108 -32.69 -11.11 -31.87
CA ASP A 108 -33.89 -11.55 -32.58
C ASP A 108 -34.11 -13.06 -32.34
N ASP A 109 -33.04 -13.87 -32.38
CA ASP A 109 -33.09 -15.33 -32.17
C ASP A 109 -33.48 -15.71 -30.74
N GLY A 110 -32.87 -15.09 -29.71
CA GLY A 110 -33.17 -15.40 -28.31
C GLY A 110 -34.22 -14.50 -27.65
N GLY A 111 -34.83 -13.58 -28.41
CA GLY A 111 -35.93 -12.76 -27.94
C GLY A 111 -35.65 -12.00 -26.63
N LEU A 112 -36.51 -12.16 -25.63
CA LEU A 112 -36.38 -11.46 -24.34
C LEU A 112 -35.20 -11.98 -23.51
N ASP A 113 -34.94 -13.29 -23.54
CA ASP A 113 -33.88 -13.91 -22.73
C ASP A 113 -32.49 -13.43 -23.16
N ALA A 114 -32.26 -13.30 -24.48
CA ALA A 114 -31.06 -12.67 -25.02
C ALA A 114 -30.84 -11.24 -24.48
N ARG A 115 -31.92 -10.48 -24.29
CA ARG A 115 -31.87 -9.08 -23.84
C ARG A 115 -31.65 -8.98 -22.33
N LEU A 116 -32.11 -9.96 -21.56
CA LEU A 116 -31.77 -10.10 -20.14
C LEU A 116 -30.28 -10.46 -19.99
N LEU A 117 -29.80 -11.44 -20.75
CA LEU A 117 -28.38 -11.81 -20.78
C LEU A 117 -27.50 -10.65 -21.26
N TYR A 118 -27.98 -9.83 -22.20
CA TYR A 118 -27.32 -8.58 -22.60
C TYR A 118 -27.18 -7.60 -21.42
N ALA A 119 -28.24 -7.42 -20.61
CA ALA A 119 -28.20 -6.52 -19.46
C ALA A 119 -27.26 -7.02 -18.36
N HIS A 120 -27.14 -8.35 -18.21
CA HIS A 120 -26.33 -9.02 -17.21
C HIS A 120 -24.85 -9.11 -17.59
N TYR A 121 -24.53 -9.64 -18.78
CA TYR A 121 -23.14 -9.95 -19.21
C TYR A 121 -22.59 -9.02 -20.29
N GLY A 122 -23.44 -8.20 -20.91
CA GLY A 122 -23.03 -7.22 -21.92
C GLY A 122 -22.93 -7.77 -23.34
N PRO A 123 -22.66 -6.88 -24.33
CA PRO A 123 -22.70 -7.21 -25.75
C PRO A 123 -21.67 -8.26 -26.18
N ARG A 124 -20.43 -8.15 -25.70
CA ARG A 124 -19.32 -8.98 -26.17
C ARG A 124 -19.52 -10.44 -25.78
N VAL A 125 -19.85 -10.71 -24.52
CA VAL A 125 -20.10 -12.07 -24.01
C VAL A 125 -21.22 -12.73 -24.82
N LEU A 126 -22.27 -11.97 -25.11
CA LEU A 126 -23.43 -12.45 -25.84
C LEU A 126 -23.12 -12.81 -27.31
N THR A 127 -22.28 -12.02 -27.99
CA THR A 127 -21.97 -12.21 -29.41
C THR A 127 -20.77 -13.12 -29.68
N THR A 128 -19.88 -13.34 -28.71
CA THR A 128 -18.64 -14.12 -28.93
C THR A 128 -18.66 -15.50 -28.29
N CYS A 129 -19.65 -15.82 -27.45
CA CYS A 129 -19.75 -17.15 -26.83
C CYS A 129 -19.99 -18.23 -27.90
N PRO A 130 -19.12 -19.26 -28.02
CA PRO A 130 -19.31 -20.36 -28.95
C PRO A 130 -20.06 -21.56 -28.36
N PHE A 131 -20.32 -21.55 -27.05
CA PHE A 131 -20.73 -22.74 -26.29
C PHE A 131 -22.25 -22.93 -26.19
N THR A 132 -23.03 -21.88 -26.42
CA THR A 132 -24.51 -21.92 -26.29
C THR A 132 -25.14 -20.77 -27.07
N ASN A 133 -26.42 -20.92 -27.42
CA ASN A 133 -27.27 -19.86 -27.91
C ASN A 133 -28.20 -19.34 -26.79
N THR A 134 -28.72 -18.13 -26.96
CA THR A 134 -29.51 -17.40 -25.97
C THR A 134 -30.86 -18.03 -25.60
N GLY A 135 -31.33 -19.03 -26.35
CA GLY A 135 -32.57 -19.77 -26.07
C GLY A 135 -32.36 -21.20 -25.57
N ASP A 136 -31.12 -21.65 -25.40
CA ASP A 136 -30.84 -23.02 -24.93
C ASP A 136 -31.11 -23.17 -23.43
N ILE A 137 -31.49 -24.39 -23.02
CA ILE A 137 -31.69 -24.72 -21.61
C ILE A 137 -30.35 -24.58 -20.87
N GLY A 138 -30.29 -23.76 -19.83
CA GLY A 138 -29.06 -23.51 -19.07
C GLY A 138 -28.11 -22.50 -19.70
N ALA A 139 -28.53 -21.77 -20.75
CA ALA A 139 -27.69 -20.76 -21.41
C ALA A 139 -27.07 -19.75 -20.42
N GLY A 140 -27.82 -19.33 -19.40
CA GLY A 140 -27.34 -18.39 -18.38
C GLY A 140 -26.10 -18.87 -17.62
N GLU A 141 -26.01 -20.15 -17.27
CA GLU A 141 -24.84 -20.74 -16.59
C GLU A 141 -23.64 -20.80 -17.53
N THR A 142 -23.85 -21.21 -18.78
CA THR A 142 -22.78 -21.26 -19.78
C THR A 142 -22.22 -19.86 -20.08
N TYR A 143 -23.09 -18.85 -20.19
CA TYR A 143 -22.66 -17.45 -20.34
C TYR A 143 -21.91 -16.94 -19.10
N PHE A 144 -22.31 -17.35 -17.89
CA PHE A 144 -21.58 -17.02 -16.66
C PHE A 144 -20.14 -17.56 -16.71
N TYR A 145 -19.97 -18.85 -17.02
CA TYR A 145 -18.64 -19.46 -17.11
C TYR A 145 -17.79 -18.83 -18.21
N TYR A 146 -18.40 -18.46 -19.34
CA TYR A 146 -17.70 -17.75 -20.41
C TYR A 146 -17.33 -16.30 -20.03
N ALA A 147 -18.15 -15.61 -19.23
CA ALA A 147 -17.87 -14.27 -18.73
C ALA A 147 -16.81 -14.25 -17.61
N LEU A 148 -16.67 -15.35 -16.87
CA LEU A 148 -15.84 -15.45 -15.66
C LEU A 148 -14.39 -14.97 -15.85
N PRO A 149 -13.65 -15.32 -16.93
CA PRO A 149 -12.29 -14.81 -17.13
C PRO A 149 -12.26 -13.28 -17.24
N SER A 150 -13.27 -12.66 -17.85
CA SER A 150 -13.34 -11.21 -17.99
C SER A 150 -13.69 -10.49 -16.67
N ILE A 151 -14.42 -11.17 -15.78
CA ILE A 151 -14.71 -10.70 -14.41
C ILE A 151 -13.46 -10.86 -13.53
N MET A 152 -12.75 -11.98 -13.63
CA MET A 152 -11.58 -12.30 -12.81
C MET A 152 -10.33 -11.50 -13.19
N ALA A 153 -10.11 -11.22 -14.49
CA ALA A 153 -8.91 -10.54 -14.97
C ALA A 153 -8.56 -9.24 -14.20
N PRO A 154 -9.47 -8.26 -14.00
CA PRO A 154 -9.16 -7.05 -13.25
C PRO A 154 -8.77 -7.33 -11.79
N HIS A 155 -9.37 -8.34 -11.14
CA HIS A 155 -9.03 -8.72 -9.75
C HIS A 155 -7.66 -9.40 -9.66
N LEU A 156 -7.31 -10.23 -10.63
CA LEU A 156 -5.98 -10.85 -10.70
C LEU A 156 -4.89 -9.80 -10.92
N LEU A 157 -5.14 -8.82 -11.79
CA LEU A 157 -4.24 -7.69 -12.00
C LEU A 157 -4.11 -6.83 -10.72
N HIS A 158 -5.22 -6.60 -10.02
CA HIS A 158 -5.20 -5.88 -8.75
C HIS A 158 -4.42 -6.64 -7.67
N LEU A 159 -4.65 -7.94 -7.51
CA LEU A 159 -3.88 -8.79 -6.59
C LEU A 159 -2.38 -8.77 -6.90
N PHE A 160 -2.02 -8.75 -8.19
CA PHE A 160 -0.64 -8.61 -8.61
C PHE A 160 -0.06 -7.24 -8.22
N ALA A 161 -0.78 -6.15 -8.44
CA ALA A 161 -0.39 -4.81 -8.03
C ALA A 161 -0.21 -4.70 -6.51
N LEU A 162 -1.16 -5.23 -5.73
CA LEU A 162 -1.06 -5.33 -4.27
C LEU A 162 0.15 -6.16 -3.84
N GLY A 163 0.42 -7.27 -4.54
CA GLY A 163 1.58 -8.13 -4.30
C GLY A 163 2.91 -7.42 -4.51
N ILE A 164 3.01 -6.55 -5.53
CA ILE A 164 4.19 -5.70 -5.77
C ILE A 164 4.28 -4.61 -4.71
N ALA A 165 3.20 -3.86 -4.49
CA ALA A 165 3.15 -2.74 -3.56
C ALA A 165 3.43 -3.14 -2.11
N THR A 166 3.07 -4.36 -1.71
CA THR A 166 3.34 -4.89 -0.35
C THR A 166 4.55 -5.82 -0.31
N SER A 167 5.36 -5.87 -1.37
CA SER A 167 6.61 -6.65 -1.34
C SER A 167 7.63 -5.99 -0.40
N GLY A 168 8.37 -6.80 0.37
CA GLY A 168 9.42 -6.28 1.26
C GLY A 168 10.55 -5.57 0.51
N ALA A 169 10.82 -5.99 -0.74
CA ALA A 169 11.81 -5.36 -1.60
C ALA A 169 11.42 -3.94 -2.01
N LEU A 170 10.14 -3.70 -2.35
CA LEU A 170 9.68 -2.39 -2.80
C LEU A 170 9.25 -1.51 -1.63
N SER A 171 8.43 -2.01 -0.71
CA SER A 171 7.85 -1.19 0.36
C SER A 171 8.69 -1.09 1.63
N GLY A 172 9.71 -1.94 1.79
CA GLY A 172 10.36 -2.16 3.07
C GLY A 172 9.44 -2.84 4.10
N LYS A 173 9.85 -2.82 5.36
CA LYS A 173 9.13 -3.47 6.47
C LYS A 173 7.69 -2.95 6.65
N GLU A 174 7.45 -1.67 6.37
CA GLU A 174 6.19 -1.02 6.70
C GLU A 174 5.01 -1.55 5.87
N GLY A 175 5.14 -1.66 4.54
CA GLY A 175 4.07 -2.22 3.71
C GLY A 175 4.10 -3.76 3.60
N ALA A 176 5.24 -4.41 3.87
CA ALA A 176 5.30 -5.88 3.93
C ALA A 176 4.33 -6.47 4.95
N ARG A 177 4.08 -5.75 6.05
CA ARG A 177 3.13 -6.15 7.11
C ARG A 177 1.69 -6.18 6.63
N TRP A 178 1.34 -5.34 5.66
CA TRP A 178 -0.02 -5.25 5.11
C TRP A 178 -0.28 -6.27 4.02
N ARG A 179 0.72 -7.04 3.58
CA ARG A 179 0.61 -8.02 2.48
C ARG A 179 -0.55 -8.99 2.67
N THR A 180 -0.65 -9.63 3.83
CA THR A 180 -1.70 -10.63 4.09
C THR A 180 -3.09 -10.00 4.10
N VAL A 181 -3.23 -8.85 4.75
CA VAL A 181 -4.50 -8.12 4.83
C VAL A 181 -4.93 -7.62 3.45
N ALA A 182 -4.01 -7.06 2.68
CA ALA A 182 -4.23 -6.60 1.33
C ALA A 182 -4.62 -7.77 0.40
N ALA A 183 -3.92 -8.90 0.48
CA ALA A 183 -4.24 -10.08 -0.32
C ALA A 183 -5.64 -10.65 0.01
N ILE A 184 -5.98 -10.74 1.30
CA ILE A 184 -7.32 -11.19 1.73
C ILE A 184 -8.39 -10.21 1.23
N ALA A 185 -8.18 -8.91 1.41
CA ALA A 185 -9.14 -7.89 0.98
C ALA A 185 -9.35 -7.89 -0.54
N GLY A 186 -8.28 -8.01 -1.33
CA GLY A 186 -8.37 -8.11 -2.79
C GLY A 186 -9.07 -9.39 -3.24
N LEU A 187 -8.81 -10.52 -2.59
CA LEU A 187 -9.49 -11.78 -2.87
C LEU A 187 -10.99 -11.70 -2.55
N VAL A 188 -11.34 -11.13 -1.39
CA VAL A 188 -12.73 -10.93 -0.98
C VAL A 188 -13.47 -10.04 -1.96
N LEU A 189 -12.84 -8.98 -2.48
CA LEU A 189 -13.42 -8.09 -3.48
C LEU A 189 -13.78 -8.86 -4.77
N GLY A 190 -12.86 -9.69 -5.27
CA GLY A 190 -13.11 -10.54 -6.44
C GLY A 190 -14.19 -11.60 -6.21
N VAL A 191 -14.16 -12.29 -5.06
CA VAL A 191 -15.19 -13.29 -4.69
C VAL A 191 -16.56 -12.63 -4.55
N ALA A 192 -16.63 -11.43 -3.96
CA ALA A 192 -17.88 -10.69 -3.81
C ALA A 192 -18.51 -10.32 -5.15
N GLU A 193 -17.70 -9.90 -6.14
CA GLU A 193 -18.20 -9.61 -7.50
C GLU A 193 -18.69 -10.87 -8.23
N ILE A 194 -17.93 -11.97 -8.14
CA ILE A 194 -18.33 -13.26 -8.72
C ILE A 194 -19.64 -13.74 -8.09
N TRP A 195 -19.73 -13.68 -6.76
CA TRP A 195 -20.93 -14.08 -6.02
C TRP A 195 -22.13 -13.20 -6.37
N PHE A 196 -21.94 -11.87 -6.43
CA PHE A 196 -22.99 -10.94 -6.80
C PHE A 196 -23.51 -11.21 -8.23
N THR A 197 -22.61 -11.40 -9.19
CA THR A 197 -22.97 -11.70 -10.59
C THR A 197 -23.67 -13.05 -10.69
N ALA A 198 -23.16 -14.09 -10.02
CA ALA A 198 -23.74 -15.43 -10.05
C ALA A 198 -25.14 -15.52 -9.43
N THR A 199 -25.44 -14.67 -8.44
CA THR A 199 -26.69 -14.71 -7.68
C THR A 199 -27.68 -13.61 -8.08
N TYR A 200 -27.33 -12.78 -9.06
CA TYR A 200 -28.18 -11.69 -9.50
C TYR A 200 -29.47 -12.22 -10.19
N ASP A 201 -30.63 -11.70 -9.76
CA ASP A 201 -31.94 -12.08 -10.32
C ASP A 201 -32.37 -11.10 -11.42
N ASP A 202 -32.44 -11.58 -12.66
CA ASP A 202 -32.87 -10.81 -13.84
C ASP A 202 -34.41 -10.73 -13.99
N ARG A 203 -35.19 -11.47 -13.19
CA ARG A 203 -36.67 -11.47 -13.27
C ARG A 203 -37.32 -10.08 -13.15
N PRO A 204 -36.82 -9.14 -12.32
CA PRO A 204 -37.36 -7.79 -12.28
C PRO A 204 -37.27 -7.09 -13.64
N ASN A 205 -36.14 -7.22 -14.34
CA ASN A 205 -35.91 -6.61 -15.65
C ASN A 205 -36.87 -7.14 -16.72
N ALA A 206 -37.27 -8.41 -16.63
CA ALA A 206 -38.24 -9.01 -17.55
C ALA A 206 -39.61 -8.34 -17.47
N ARG A 207 -39.98 -7.83 -16.28
CA ARG A 207 -41.28 -7.17 -16.02
C ARG A 207 -41.23 -5.66 -16.19
N SER A 208 -40.05 -5.05 -16.24
CA SER A 208 -39.87 -3.60 -16.37
C SER A 208 -40.43 -3.09 -17.70
N THR A 209 -41.32 -2.10 -17.63
CA THR A 209 -41.95 -1.50 -18.83
C THR A 209 -41.30 -0.19 -19.24
N ARG A 210 -40.50 0.42 -18.34
CA ARG A 210 -39.79 1.67 -18.59
C ARG A 210 -38.29 1.45 -18.61
N LEU A 211 -37.58 2.22 -19.43
CA LEU A 211 -36.11 2.19 -19.49
C LEU A 211 -35.45 2.57 -18.15
N SER A 212 -36.06 3.48 -17.38
CA SER A 212 -35.57 3.89 -16.07
C SER A 212 -35.66 2.80 -15.00
N GLU A 213 -36.53 1.81 -15.20
CA GLU A 213 -36.73 0.68 -14.29
C GLU A 213 -35.83 -0.52 -14.62
N ILE A 214 -35.11 -0.46 -15.74
CA ILE A 214 -34.24 -1.54 -16.19
C ILE A 214 -32.87 -1.39 -15.54
N ASP A 215 -32.46 -2.44 -14.84
CA ASP A 215 -31.13 -2.54 -14.25
C ASP A 215 -30.14 -3.17 -15.24
N PHE A 216 -29.18 -2.36 -15.69
CA PHE A 216 -28.09 -2.78 -16.55
C PHE A 216 -26.86 -3.13 -15.72
N VAL A 217 -26.92 -4.31 -15.09
CA VAL A 217 -25.93 -4.81 -14.11
C VAL A 217 -24.52 -4.81 -14.68
N TYR A 218 -24.35 -5.27 -15.92
CA TYR A 218 -23.05 -5.35 -16.58
C TYR A 218 -22.27 -4.03 -16.48
N TRP A 219 -22.93 -2.89 -16.66
CA TRP A 219 -22.30 -1.58 -16.59
C TRP A 219 -22.11 -1.10 -15.16
N LYS A 220 -23.07 -1.37 -14.26
CA LYS A 220 -22.97 -0.98 -12.84
C LYS A 220 -21.81 -1.68 -12.14
N VAL A 221 -21.66 -2.99 -12.35
CA VAL A 221 -20.60 -3.80 -11.75
C VAL A 221 -19.22 -3.28 -12.15
N GLN A 222 -19.03 -2.84 -13.39
CA GLN A 222 -17.75 -2.25 -13.82
C GLN A 222 -17.40 -0.97 -13.05
N VAL A 223 -18.39 -0.09 -12.84
CA VAL A 223 -18.20 1.14 -12.05
C VAL A 223 -17.91 0.79 -10.59
N TRP A 224 -18.69 -0.11 -9.99
CA TRP A 224 -18.49 -0.54 -8.61
C TRP A 224 -17.13 -1.20 -8.40
N ARG A 225 -16.70 -2.07 -9.33
CA ARG A 225 -15.38 -2.69 -9.31
C ARG A 225 -14.27 -1.65 -9.35
N GLY A 226 -14.31 -0.73 -10.32
CA GLY A 226 -13.29 0.31 -10.45
C GLY A 226 -13.20 1.19 -9.20
N LEU A 227 -14.35 1.59 -8.64
CA LEU A 227 -14.40 2.38 -7.41
C LEU A 227 -13.96 1.61 -6.17
N ALA A 228 -14.32 0.34 -6.05
CA ALA A 228 -13.93 -0.51 -4.92
C ALA A 228 -12.40 -0.75 -4.91
N ILE A 229 -11.81 -1.06 -6.06
CA ILE A 229 -10.36 -1.22 -6.22
C ILE A 229 -9.65 0.11 -5.89
N ALA A 230 -10.08 1.23 -6.48
CA ALA A 230 -9.48 2.53 -6.22
C ALA A 230 -9.60 2.96 -4.76
N GLY A 231 -10.75 2.73 -4.13
CA GLY A 231 -10.96 3.00 -2.71
C GLY A 231 -10.07 2.16 -1.81
N MET A 232 -9.93 0.86 -2.12
CA MET A 232 -9.03 -0.04 -1.40
C MET A 232 -7.56 0.40 -1.50
N ASP A 233 -7.08 0.74 -2.71
CA ASP A 233 -5.72 1.22 -2.93
C ASP A 233 -5.47 2.56 -2.23
N GLY A 234 -6.46 3.46 -2.22
CA GLY A 234 -6.41 4.72 -1.49
C GLY A 234 -6.28 4.51 0.03
N VAL A 235 -7.09 3.62 0.61
CA VAL A 235 -7.04 3.30 2.05
C VAL A 235 -5.71 2.62 2.41
N LEU A 236 -5.27 1.65 1.61
CA LEU A 236 -4.01 0.94 1.86
C LEU A 236 -2.81 1.89 1.74
N GLY A 237 -2.77 2.70 0.68
CA GLY A 237 -1.73 3.71 0.48
C GLY A 237 -1.68 4.73 1.62
N TRP A 238 -2.84 5.19 2.08
CA TRP A 238 -2.95 6.09 3.23
C TRP A 238 -2.36 5.48 4.51
N VAL A 239 -2.70 4.22 4.81
CA VAL A 239 -2.21 3.52 5.99
C VAL A 239 -0.70 3.26 5.92
N ILE A 240 -0.18 2.83 4.76
CA ILE A 240 1.26 2.64 4.54
C ILE A 240 2.01 3.97 4.71
N TRP A 241 1.47 5.07 4.18
CA TRP A 241 2.06 6.39 4.33
C TRP A 241 2.08 6.87 5.79
N LEU A 242 0.98 6.69 6.54
CA LEU A 242 0.92 7.03 7.96
C LEU A 242 1.96 6.27 8.78
N GLN A 243 2.17 4.98 8.46
CA GLN A 243 3.15 4.15 9.15
C GLN A 243 4.59 4.52 8.75
N ALA A 244 4.83 4.74 7.46
CA ALA A 244 6.14 5.11 6.96
C ALA A 244 6.61 6.49 7.44
N THR A 245 5.69 7.44 7.67
CA THR A 245 6.04 8.79 8.19
C THR A 245 6.10 8.87 9.71
N GLY A 246 5.81 7.76 10.42
CA GLY A 246 5.79 7.74 11.88
C GLY A 246 4.57 8.44 12.49
N ARG A 247 3.48 8.62 11.73
CA ARG A 247 2.26 9.32 12.18
C ARG A 247 1.26 8.39 12.86
N ALA A 248 1.15 7.13 12.41
CA ALA A 248 0.26 6.14 13.03
C ALA A 248 0.78 4.70 12.87
N PHE A 249 0.18 3.75 13.59
CA PHE A 249 0.47 2.31 13.51
C PHE A 249 1.94 1.93 13.78
N LEU A 250 2.64 2.75 14.56
CA LEU A 250 4.00 2.43 15.01
C LEU A 250 3.93 1.33 16.05
N ASN A 251 4.48 0.17 15.70
CA ASN A 251 4.79 -0.87 16.66
C ASN A 251 6.26 -0.73 17.05
N PRO A 252 6.59 -0.77 18.36
CA PRO A 252 7.98 -0.81 18.78
C PRO A 252 8.65 -2.05 18.17
N PRO A 253 9.89 -1.91 17.64
CA PRO A 253 10.63 -3.05 17.13
C PRO A 253 10.79 -4.11 18.23
N SER A 254 10.69 -5.38 17.86
CA SER A 254 10.86 -6.48 18.81
C SER A 254 12.26 -6.43 19.44
N THR A 255 12.43 -6.97 20.65
CA THR A 255 13.75 -7.02 21.31
C THR A 255 14.81 -7.73 20.46
N ALA A 256 14.40 -8.79 19.75
CA ALA A 256 15.24 -9.50 18.80
C ALA A 256 15.65 -8.62 17.59
N GLU A 257 14.71 -7.85 17.02
CA GLU A 257 15.03 -6.90 15.95
C GLU A 257 15.97 -5.79 16.42
N ARG A 258 15.74 -5.23 17.62
CA ARG A 258 16.63 -4.21 18.18
C ARG A 258 18.05 -4.75 18.35
N LEU A 259 18.18 -6.00 18.81
CA LEU A 259 19.47 -6.65 18.96
C LEU A 259 20.14 -6.89 17.59
N ALA A 260 19.38 -7.32 16.58
CA ALA A 260 19.88 -7.51 15.23
C ALA A 260 20.35 -6.19 14.59
N ASP A 261 19.56 -5.11 14.72
CA ASP A 261 19.92 -3.78 14.22
C ASP A 261 21.20 -3.27 14.92
N HIS A 262 21.30 -3.40 16.24
CA HIS A 262 22.51 -3.05 16.99
C HIS A 262 23.72 -3.91 16.61
N ALA A 263 23.54 -5.21 16.37
CA ALA A 263 24.60 -6.10 15.91
C ALA A 263 25.13 -5.68 14.53
N GLN A 264 24.24 -5.30 13.60
CA GLN A 264 24.62 -4.84 12.27
C GLN A 264 25.39 -3.51 12.33
N ASP A 265 24.98 -2.59 13.20
CA ASP A 265 25.69 -1.33 13.41
C ASP A 265 27.06 -1.55 14.10
N LEU A 266 27.15 -2.48 15.05
CA LEU A 266 28.42 -2.90 15.65
C LEU A 266 29.35 -3.54 14.62
N GLU A 267 28.83 -4.34 13.70
CA GLU A 267 29.63 -4.94 12.62
C GLU A 267 30.17 -3.88 11.65
N ARG A 268 29.35 -2.88 11.29
CA ARG A 268 29.77 -1.74 10.47
C ARG A 268 30.86 -0.92 11.16
N THR A 269 30.69 -0.62 12.44
CA THR A 269 31.67 0.15 13.22
C THR A 269 32.97 -0.63 13.41
N LEU A 270 32.89 -1.93 13.71
CA LEU A 270 34.05 -2.83 13.77
C LEU A 270 34.82 -2.87 12.45
N THR A 271 34.12 -2.97 11.32
CA THR A 271 34.74 -2.99 9.99
C THR A 271 35.47 -1.68 9.70
N ARG A 272 34.87 -0.53 10.05
CA ARG A 272 35.53 0.78 9.95
C ARG A 272 36.75 0.88 10.87
N ALA A 273 36.63 0.42 12.13
CA ALA A 273 37.74 0.42 13.08
C ALA A 273 38.91 -0.46 12.62
N LYS A 274 38.62 -1.65 12.08
CA LYS A 274 39.62 -2.51 11.44
C LYS A 274 40.29 -1.82 10.25
N GLY A 275 39.51 -1.15 9.40
CA GLY A 275 40.03 -0.36 8.28
C GLY A 275 40.99 0.74 8.73
N VAL A 276 40.63 1.51 9.78
CA VAL A 276 41.51 2.50 10.41
C VAL A 276 42.77 1.86 10.96
N GLY A 277 42.65 0.69 11.60
CA GLY A 277 43.80 -0.08 12.11
C GLY A 277 44.77 -0.50 10.99
N VAL A 278 44.25 -0.95 9.85
CA VAL A 278 45.06 -1.30 8.67
C VAL A 278 45.76 -0.06 8.11
N LEU A 279 45.04 1.06 7.96
CA LEU A 279 45.62 2.33 7.49
C LEU A 279 46.72 2.83 8.42
N ARG A 280 46.50 2.79 9.75
CA ARG A 280 47.49 3.17 10.75
C ARG A 280 48.73 2.28 10.68
N ASN A 281 48.54 0.97 10.60
CA ASN A 281 49.65 0.03 10.48
C ASN A 281 50.43 0.22 9.17
N GLY A 282 49.74 0.52 8.06
CA GLY A 282 50.36 0.86 6.78
C GLY A 282 51.18 2.14 6.88
N ALA A 283 50.61 3.20 7.44
CA ALA A 283 51.27 4.49 7.63
C ALA A 283 52.50 4.39 8.55
N VAL A 284 52.44 3.59 9.62
CA VAL A 284 53.58 3.39 10.53
C VAL A 284 54.66 2.51 9.91
N ARG A 285 54.33 1.57 9.01
CA ARG A 285 55.31 0.67 8.39
C ARG A 285 56.00 1.30 7.17
N ASP A 286 55.30 2.09 6.39
CA ASP A 286 55.87 2.82 5.26
C ASP A 286 56.66 4.07 5.72
N ALA A 287 57.91 4.20 5.31
CA ALA A 287 58.76 5.29 5.76
C ALA A 287 58.32 6.66 5.24
N GLY A 288 57.78 6.74 4.01
CA GLY A 288 57.31 7.98 3.41
C GLY A 288 56.02 8.50 4.06
N MET A 289 55.08 7.61 4.33
CA MET A 289 53.82 7.94 5.02
C MET A 289 54.05 8.29 6.49
N ARG A 290 54.99 7.61 7.17
CA ARG A 290 55.40 7.97 8.54
C ARG A 290 55.96 9.37 8.60
N GLY A 291 56.88 9.73 7.69
CA GLY A 291 57.46 11.07 7.62
C GLY A 291 56.41 12.17 7.42
N LYS A 292 55.41 11.94 6.55
CA LYS A 292 54.28 12.87 6.36
C LYS A 292 53.40 13.01 7.60
N ALA A 293 53.16 11.91 8.33
CA ALA A 293 52.39 11.95 9.57
C ALA A 293 53.14 12.74 10.65
N ASP A 294 54.45 12.52 10.80
CA ASP A 294 55.28 13.25 11.75
C ASP A 294 55.36 14.74 11.41
N GLU A 295 55.50 15.08 10.12
CA GLU A 295 55.47 16.46 9.64
C GLU A 295 54.13 17.15 9.93
N TYR A 296 53.01 16.45 9.68
CA TYR A 296 51.67 16.94 10.01
C TYR A 296 51.55 17.25 11.50
N TRP A 297 51.92 16.31 12.38
CA TRP A 297 51.82 16.50 13.83
C TRP A 297 52.76 17.59 14.36
N ARG A 298 53.96 17.71 13.79
CA ARG A 298 54.88 18.81 14.12
C ARG A 298 54.27 20.16 13.74
N LYS A 299 53.74 20.27 12.52
CA LYS A 299 53.10 21.50 12.02
C LYS A 299 51.84 21.86 12.81
N GLU A 300 51.01 20.88 13.16
CA GLU A 300 49.85 21.07 14.01
C GLU A 300 50.27 21.58 15.40
N GLY A 301 51.33 21.02 15.97
CA GLY A 301 51.90 21.49 17.24
C GLY A 301 52.41 22.94 17.18
N GLU A 302 53.07 23.32 16.09
CA GLU A 302 53.50 24.70 15.83
C GLU A 302 52.31 25.65 15.69
N ILE A 303 51.32 25.29 14.86
CA ILE A 303 50.08 26.09 14.70
C ILE A 303 49.35 26.23 16.03
N MET A 304 49.21 25.14 16.78
CA MET A 304 48.52 25.15 18.06
C MET A 304 49.27 26.00 19.09
N LYS A 305 50.60 25.95 19.09
CA LYS A 305 51.44 26.83 19.91
C LYS A 305 51.20 28.30 19.55
N ASP A 306 51.20 28.64 18.26
CA ASP A 306 50.92 30.01 17.80
C ASP A 306 49.51 30.46 18.23
N VAL A 307 48.51 29.58 18.12
CA VAL A 307 47.14 29.84 18.60
C VAL A 307 47.10 30.03 20.12
N PHE A 308 47.87 29.27 20.90
CA PHE A 308 47.96 29.44 22.35
C PHE A 308 48.73 30.70 22.77
N GLU A 309 49.65 31.20 21.94
CA GLU A 309 50.43 32.41 22.21
C GLU A 309 49.68 33.70 21.79
N GLN A 310 48.56 33.59 21.07
CA GLN A 310 47.73 34.74 20.74
C GLN A 310 47.22 35.43 22.03
N PRO A 311 47.27 36.77 22.10
CA PRO A 311 46.90 37.50 23.31
C PRO A 311 45.44 37.26 23.71
N GLU A 312 44.54 37.07 22.73
CA GLU A 312 43.12 36.81 22.96
C GLU A 312 42.86 35.44 23.64
N THR A 313 43.56 34.38 23.21
CA THR A 313 43.46 33.04 23.80
C THR A 313 44.12 32.97 25.17
N LEU A 314 45.25 33.66 25.38
CA LEU A 314 45.88 33.79 26.70
C LEU A 314 44.97 34.52 27.70
N GLU A 315 44.31 35.59 27.27
CA GLU A 315 43.33 36.30 28.10
C GLU A 315 42.11 35.45 28.40
N ALA A 316 41.58 34.73 27.41
CA ALA A 316 40.48 33.80 27.60
C ALA A 316 40.86 32.66 28.57
N GLN A 317 42.05 32.09 28.44
CA GLN A 317 42.54 31.01 29.31
C GLN A 317 42.76 31.52 30.74
N ARG A 318 43.33 32.72 30.91
CA ARG A 318 43.51 33.34 32.23
C ARG A 318 42.17 33.70 32.88
N ASN A 319 41.18 34.14 32.10
CA ASN A 319 39.82 34.39 32.58
C ASN A 319 39.08 33.10 32.95
N ALA A 320 39.28 32.03 32.18
CA ALA A 320 38.73 30.71 32.51
C ALA A 320 39.35 30.14 33.78
N LEU A 321 40.68 30.22 33.94
CA LEU A 321 41.40 29.79 35.14
C LEU A 321 40.97 30.57 36.39
N ARG A 322 40.71 31.88 36.28
CA ARG A 322 40.17 32.69 37.38
C ARG A 322 38.75 32.29 37.81
N ARG A 323 37.98 31.70 36.90
CA ARG A 323 36.62 31.20 37.15
C ARG A 323 36.60 29.72 37.54
N LEU A 324 37.75 29.05 37.51
CA LEU A 324 37.88 27.63 37.79
C LEU A 324 37.97 27.42 39.30
N ASP A 325 36.99 26.72 39.86
CA ASP A 325 37.07 26.24 41.25
C ASP A 325 37.92 24.97 41.28
N THR A 326 39.19 25.12 41.66
CA THR A 326 40.19 24.03 41.67
C THR A 326 39.78 22.87 42.58
N VAL A 327 38.99 23.13 43.62
CA VAL A 327 38.50 22.12 44.57
C VAL A 327 37.32 21.33 43.97
N ARG A 328 36.49 22.00 43.15
CA ARG A 328 35.40 21.32 42.42
C ARG A 328 35.95 20.46 41.29
N VAL A 329 36.93 20.96 40.53
CA VAL A 329 37.57 20.23 39.43
C VAL A 329 38.33 19.01 39.96
N GLY A 330 39.02 19.11 41.10
CA GLY A 330 39.63 17.94 41.74
C GLY A 330 38.62 16.84 42.08
N ARG A 331 37.48 17.22 42.67
CA ARG A 331 36.40 16.26 42.99
C ARG A 331 35.73 15.66 41.74
N GLU A 332 35.54 16.44 40.68
CA GLU A 332 35.01 15.95 39.41
C GLU A 332 36.01 15.00 38.72
N ALA A 333 37.31 15.29 38.79
CA ALA A 333 38.36 14.43 38.27
C ALA A 333 38.46 13.12 39.05
N ASP A 334 38.44 13.17 40.39
CA ASP A 334 38.42 11.97 41.24
C ASP A 334 37.18 11.12 40.96
N ALA A 335 35.99 11.75 40.87
CA ALA A 335 34.76 11.05 40.52
C ALA A 335 34.78 10.44 39.11
N TYR A 336 35.42 11.11 38.15
CA TYR A 336 35.60 10.58 36.81
C TYR A 336 36.57 9.38 36.79
N VAL A 337 37.71 9.48 37.49
CA VAL A 337 38.67 8.40 37.66
C VAL A 337 38.02 7.20 38.33
N ASP A 338 37.25 7.42 39.40
CA ASP A 338 36.47 6.38 40.07
C ASP A 338 35.39 5.78 39.16
N SER A 339 34.76 6.55 38.27
CA SER A 339 33.80 6.01 37.30
C SER A 339 34.46 5.13 36.23
N VAL A 340 35.66 5.49 35.78
CA VAL A 340 36.41 4.76 34.74
C VAL A 340 37.12 3.53 35.32
N LEU A 341 37.69 3.64 36.52
CA LEU A 341 38.39 2.53 37.19
C LEU A 341 37.43 1.63 38.00
N GLY A 342 36.39 2.19 38.61
CA GLY A 342 35.35 1.44 39.32
C GLY A 342 34.55 0.54 38.39
N SER A 343 34.34 0.95 37.13
CA SER A 343 33.74 0.09 36.10
C SER A 343 34.66 -1.06 35.66
N ALA A 344 35.97 -0.96 35.85
CA ALA A 344 36.94 -2.03 35.58
C ALA A 344 37.04 -3.08 36.71
N GLN A 345 36.68 -2.73 37.96
CA GLN A 345 36.75 -3.65 39.11
C GLN A 345 35.55 -4.61 39.23
N VAL A 346 34.44 -4.40 38.51
CA VAL A 346 33.21 -5.22 38.61
C VAL A 346 33.32 -6.57 37.86
N VAL A 347 34.46 -6.88 37.21
CA VAL A 347 34.66 -8.14 36.45
C VAL A 347 35.32 -9.26 37.29
N ARG A 348 35.51 -9.10 38.60
CA ARG A 348 35.84 -10.25 39.47
C ARG A 348 34.58 -10.72 40.22
N ARG A 349 33.93 -11.74 39.65
CA ARG A 349 32.96 -12.56 40.37
C ARG A 349 33.70 -13.52 41.34
N PRO A 350 33.10 -13.85 42.50
CA PRO A 350 33.51 -15.02 43.27
C PRO A 350 33.30 -16.32 42.50
#